data_AF-A0A522LKE5-F1
#
_entry.id   AF-A0A522LKE5-F1
#
_cell.length_a   1.000
_cell.length_b   1.000
_cell.length_c   1.000
_cell.angle_alpha   90.00
_cell.angle_beta   90.00
_cell.angle_gamma   90.00
#
_symmetry.space_group_name_H-M   'P 1'
#
loop_
_entity.id
_entity.type
_entity.pdbx_description
1 polymer ?
#
loop_
_entity_poly.entity_id
_entity_poly.type
_entity_poly.pdbx_seq_one_letter_code
_entity_poly.pdbx_strand_id
1 'polypeptide(L)'
;VMRKGDGSYTYFVPDVAYHIAKWERGFHKVVNIQGTDHHGTIARVRAGLQAAGVGIPGGYPDYVLHTMVRVMRGGEEVKISKRAGSYVTLRDLIEWTSKDAVRFFLLSRKPDTEYVFDVDLAVAKNNDNPVYYVQYAHARICSVLAAWGGDASRLASVDLAPLQSPPALALMLQLAKYPEMLSAAAQDFAPHDVTFYLRELAACYHSYYDAERILVDEEAIKLARLALVAAAAQVLHNGLAVLGVSAPAKM
;
A
#
# COMPACT_ATOMS: atom_id res chain seq x y z
N VAL A 1 4.64 -6.17 -35.81
CA VAL A 1 5.83 -6.41 -36.66
C VAL A 1 7.01 -6.73 -35.76
N MET A 2 7.64 -7.90 -35.90
CA MET A 2 8.80 -8.32 -35.08
C MET A 2 10.13 -7.89 -35.70
N ARG A 3 10.24 -7.97 -37.04
CA ARG A 3 11.39 -7.50 -37.82
C ARG A 3 10.94 -6.44 -38.81
N LYS A 4 11.61 -5.30 -38.83
CA LYS A 4 11.36 -4.19 -39.75
C LYS A 4 11.93 -4.50 -41.15
N GLY A 5 11.55 -3.71 -42.15
CA GLY A 5 12.05 -3.84 -43.52
C GLY A 5 13.57 -3.63 -43.67
N ASP A 6 14.17 -2.85 -42.77
CA ASP A 6 15.63 -2.65 -42.68
C ASP A 6 16.38 -3.82 -42.01
N GLY A 7 15.67 -4.89 -41.64
CA GLY A 7 16.22 -6.07 -41.01
C GLY A 7 16.38 -5.97 -39.48
N SER A 8 16.20 -4.79 -38.87
CA SER A 8 16.26 -4.60 -37.42
C SER A 8 15.01 -5.14 -36.71
N TYR A 9 15.13 -5.49 -35.43
CA TYR A 9 14.00 -5.96 -34.64
C TYR A 9 13.24 -4.80 -33.99
N THR A 10 11.95 -4.99 -33.76
CA THR A 10 11.15 -4.10 -32.90
C THR A 10 11.30 -4.52 -31.45
N TYR A 11 10.85 -3.68 -30.51
CA TYR A 11 10.86 -3.97 -29.08
C TYR A 11 10.08 -5.25 -28.69
N PHE A 12 9.19 -5.76 -29.55
CA PHE A 12 8.45 -6.99 -29.28
C PHE A 12 9.31 -8.24 -29.27
N VAL A 13 10.37 -8.29 -30.08
CA VAL A 13 11.28 -9.45 -30.11
C VAL A 13 12.02 -9.63 -28.77
N PRO A 14 12.71 -8.60 -28.22
CA PRO A 14 13.36 -8.74 -26.93
C PRO A 14 12.37 -8.98 -25.79
N ASP A 15 11.15 -8.42 -25.82
CA ASP A 15 10.14 -8.70 -24.80
C ASP A 15 9.76 -10.19 -24.77
N VAL A 16 9.43 -10.77 -25.93
CA VAL A 16 9.10 -12.20 -26.03
C VAL A 16 10.29 -13.07 -25.63
N ALA A 17 11.48 -12.80 -26.17
CA ALA A 17 12.69 -13.55 -25.85
C ALA A 17 13.03 -13.48 -24.35
N TYR A 18 12.87 -12.32 -23.72
CA TYR A 18 13.15 -12.16 -22.30
C TYR A 18 12.12 -12.91 -21.42
N HIS A 19 10.85 -12.94 -21.82
CA HIS A 19 9.83 -13.72 -21.12
C HIS A 19 10.05 -15.24 -21.23
N ILE A 20 10.58 -15.72 -22.37
CA ILE A 20 11.04 -17.12 -22.53
C ILE A 20 12.22 -17.39 -21.59
N ALA A 21 13.23 -16.51 -21.60
CA ALA A 21 14.39 -16.67 -20.72
C ALA A 21 14.03 -16.67 -19.22
N LYS A 22 13.03 -15.87 -18.81
CA LYS A 22 12.48 -15.93 -17.43
C LYS A 22 11.83 -17.27 -17.14
N TRP A 23 11.06 -17.80 -18.08
CA TRP A 23 10.38 -19.08 -17.95
C TRP A 23 11.37 -20.23 -17.80
N GLU A 24 12.40 -20.28 -18.66
CA GLU A 24 13.47 -21.31 -18.61
C GLU A 24 14.27 -21.27 -17.30
N ARG A 25 14.34 -20.09 -16.66
CA ARG A 25 14.95 -19.92 -15.33
C ARG A 25 14.02 -20.31 -14.17
N GLY A 26 12.78 -20.74 -14.43
CA GLY A 26 11.80 -21.18 -13.44
C GLY A 26 10.87 -20.09 -12.91
N PHE A 27 10.85 -18.89 -13.50
CA PHE A 27 9.95 -17.80 -13.06
C PHE A 27 8.58 -17.93 -13.70
N HIS A 28 7.71 -18.75 -13.09
CA HIS A 28 6.37 -19.03 -13.63
C HIS A 28 5.31 -17.97 -13.26
N LYS A 29 5.61 -17.07 -12.32
CA LYS A 29 4.80 -15.89 -11.99
C LYS A 29 5.60 -14.63 -12.31
N VAL A 30 5.15 -13.87 -13.29
CA VAL A 30 5.77 -12.61 -13.72
C VAL A 30 4.70 -11.56 -13.88
N VAL A 31 4.87 -10.44 -13.20
CA VAL A 31 3.96 -9.28 -13.26
C VAL A 31 4.69 -8.13 -13.92
N ASN A 32 4.21 -7.69 -15.07
CA ASN A 32 4.71 -6.51 -15.75
C ASN A 32 3.95 -5.28 -15.29
N ILE A 33 4.67 -4.27 -14.78
CA ILE A 33 4.09 -2.98 -14.38
C ILE A 33 4.42 -1.95 -15.46
N GLN A 34 3.39 -1.40 -16.12
CA GLN A 34 3.55 -0.50 -17.27
C GLN A 34 2.50 0.62 -17.24
N GLY A 35 2.64 1.62 -18.11
CA GLY A 35 1.59 2.62 -18.34
C GLY A 35 0.44 2.06 -19.19
N THR A 36 -0.77 2.61 -19.06
CA THR A 36 -1.94 2.22 -19.87
C THR A 36 -1.76 2.45 -21.38
N ASP A 37 -0.85 3.34 -21.78
CA ASP A 37 -0.39 3.54 -23.15
C ASP A 37 0.26 2.28 -23.76
N HIS A 38 0.70 1.34 -22.93
CA HIS A 38 1.28 0.06 -23.33
C HIS A 38 0.27 -1.11 -23.39
N HIS A 39 -1.04 -0.87 -23.25
CA HIS A 39 -2.06 -1.95 -23.25
C HIS A 39 -1.96 -2.90 -24.46
N GLY A 40 -1.60 -2.37 -25.64
CA GLY A 40 -1.43 -3.16 -26.86
C GLY A 40 -0.28 -4.18 -26.79
N THR A 41 0.67 -4.00 -25.87
CA THR A 41 1.79 -4.92 -25.64
C THR A 41 1.33 -6.25 -25.06
N ILE A 42 0.26 -6.27 -24.25
CA ILE A 42 -0.27 -7.47 -23.61
C ILE A 42 -0.58 -8.56 -24.64
N ALA A 43 -1.44 -8.22 -25.61
CA ALA A 43 -1.87 -9.16 -26.63
C ALA A 43 -0.70 -9.61 -27.51
N ARG A 44 0.22 -8.68 -27.84
CA ARG A 44 1.36 -8.96 -28.73
C ARG A 44 2.40 -9.87 -28.10
N VAL A 45 2.78 -9.62 -26.85
CA VAL A 45 3.76 -10.46 -26.13
C VAL A 45 3.17 -11.83 -25.87
N ARG A 46 1.93 -11.91 -25.35
CA ARG A 46 1.26 -13.20 -25.14
C ARG A 46 1.17 -14.00 -26.45
N ALA A 47 0.74 -13.37 -27.55
CA ALA A 47 0.69 -14.04 -28.85
C ALA A 47 2.07 -14.51 -29.34
N GLY A 48 3.12 -13.69 -29.15
CA GLY A 48 4.49 -14.09 -29.49
C GLY A 48 4.99 -15.28 -28.68
N LEU A 49 4.66 -15.35 -27.39
CA LEU A 49 4.98 -16.48 -26.52
C LEU A 49 4.23 -17.75 -26.94
N GLN A 50 2.96 -17.63 -27.30
CA GLN A 50 2.18 -18.76 -27.82
C GLN A 50 2.75 -19.25 -29.17
N ALA A 51 3.15 -18.33 -30.05
CA ALA A 51 3.75 -18.66 -31.34
C ALA A 51 5.13 -19.34 -31.20
N ALA A 52 5.88 -19.05 -30.14
CA ALA A 52 7.18 -19.67 -29.88
C ALA A 52 7.06 -21.17 -29.51
N GLY A 53 5.90 -21.62 -29.03
CA GLY A 53 5.64 -23.05 -28.80
C GLY A 53 6.46 -23.70 -27.69
N VAL A 54 7.05 -22.92 -26.76
CA VAL A 54 7.96 -23.40 -25.71
C VAL A 54 7.26 -23.83 -24.40
N GLY A 55 5.97 -24.19 -24.48
CA GLY A 55 5.21 -24.70 -23.32
C GLY A 55 4.77 -23.65 -22.30
N ILE A 56 4.81 -22.35 -22.66
CA ILE A 56 4.33 -21.26 -21.78
C ILE A 56 2.80 -21.17 -21.86
N PRO A 57 2.07 -21.23 -20.72
CA PRO A 57 0.62 -21.23 -20.72
C PRO A 57 0.01 -19.90 -21.18
N GLY A 58 -1.20 -19.98 -21.73
CA GLY A 58 -2.00 -18.80 -22.02
C GLY A 58 -2.22 -17.95 -20.77
N GLY A 59 -2.07 -16.63 -20.91
CA GLY A 59 -2.20 -15.68 -19.79
C GLY A 59 -0.87 -15.27 -19.14
N TYR A 60 0.24 -15.97 -19.38
CA TYR A 60 1.56 -15.48 -18.95
C TYR A 60 2.13 -14.43 -19.95
N PRO A 61 2.73 -13.32 -19.48
CA PRO A 61 2.82 -12.85 -18.11
C PRO A 61 1.55 -12.10 -17.66
N ASP A 62 1.44 -11.83 -16.36
CA ASP A 62 0.46 -10.90 -15.78
C ASP A 62 0.86 -9.44 -16.05
N TYR A 63 -0.11 -8.53 -16.02
CA TYR A 63 0.10 -7.10 -16.26
C TYR A 63 -0.68 -6.26 -15.25
N VAL A 64 -0.05 -5.19 -14.77
CA VAL A 64 -0.67 -4.10 -14.02
C VAL A 64 -0.40 -2.80 -14.77
N LEU A 65 -1.45 -2.16 -15.26
CA LEU A 65 -1.35 -0.95 -16.07
C LEU A 65 -1.73 0.28 -15.26
N HIS A 66 -0.81 1.21 -15.11
CA HIS A 66 -1.01 2.47 -14.40
C HIS A 66 -1.41 3.60 -15.36
N THR A 67 -2.43 4.38 -14.99
CA THR A 67 -2.73 5.64 -15.66
C THR A 67 -1.71 6.72 -15.31
N MET A 68 -1.65 7.77 -16.12
CA MET A 68 -0.82 8.94 -15.83
C MET A 68 -1.29 9.65 -14.56
N VAL A 69 -0.32 10.14 -13.79
CA VAL A 69 -0.54 10.92 -12.57
C VAL A 69 -0.42 12.40 -12.88
N ARG A 70 -1.37 13.21 -12.43
CA ARG A 70 -1.28 14.67 -12.41
C ARG A 70 -0.78 15.13 -11.05
N VAL A 71 0.06 16.15 -11.02
CA VAL A 71 0.57 16.73 -9.76
C VAL A 71 0.00 18.13 -9.60
N MET A 72 -0.59 18.40 -8.44
CA MET A 72 -1.16 19.70 -8.07
C MET A 72 -0.42 20.26 -6.85
N ARG A 73 -0.22 21.58 -6.83
CA ARG A 73 0.33 22.32 -5.70
C ARG A 73 -0.18 23.76 -5.71
N GLY A 74 -0.62 24.26 -4.57
CA GLY A 74 -1.26 25.57 -4.44
C GLY A 74 -2.56 25.68 -5.23
N GLY A 75 -3.27 24.56 -5.44
CA GLY A 75 -4.47 24.52 -6.29
C GLY A 75 -4.22 24.59 -7.79
N GLU A 76 -2.95 24.65 -8.24
CA GLU A 76 -2.59 24.67 -9.65
C GLU A 76 -1.84 23.41 -10.08
N GLU A 77 -1.99 23.02 -11.35
CA GLU A 77 -1.22 21.93 -11.92
C GLU A 77 0.24 22.34 -12.06
N VAL A 78 1.14 21.52 -11.50
CA VAL A 78 2.58 21.73 -11.61
C VAL A 78 3.00 21.43 -13.05
N LYS A 79 3.04 22.48 -13.89
CA LYS A 79 3.29 22.33 -15.32
C LYS A 79 4.72 21.88 -15.60
N ILE A 80 4.82 20.83 -16.42
CA ILE A 80 6.07 20.39 -17.05
C ILE A 80 6.45 21.43 -18.12
N SER A 81 7.54 22.16 -17.92
CA SER A 81 8.05 23.11 -18.91
C SER A 81 8.98 22.40 -19.89
N LYS A 82 8.46 22.08 -21.08
CA LYS A 82 9.26 21.55 -22.20
C LYS A 82 10.36 22.50 -22.68
N ARG A 83 10.25 23.81 -22.41
CA ARG A 83 11.22 24.84 -22.85
C ARG A 83 12.35 25.08 -21.85
N ALA A 84 12.09 24.87 -20.56
CA ALA A 84 13.10 24.95 -19.50
C ALA A 84 13.71 23.59 -19.15
N GLY A 85 13.20 22.50 -19.74
CA GLY A 85 13.61 21.13 -19.39
C GLY A 85 13.13 20.67 -18.01
N SER A 86 12.24 21.43 -17.34
CA SER A 86 11.74 21.07 -16.01
C SER A 86 10.53 20.15 -16.12
N TYR A 87 10.68 18.93 -15.62
CA TYR A 87 9.59 17.97 -15.37
C TYR A 87 9.58 17.65 -13.88
N VAL A 88 8.41 17.31 -13.34
CA VAL A 88 8.32 16.84 -11.96
C VAL A 88 8.90 15.44 -11.90
N THR A 89 9.97 15.29 -11.14
CA THR A 89 10.59 13.99 -10.88
C THR A 89 9.98 13.34 -9.64
N LEU A 90 10.14 12.02 -9.52
CA LEU A 90 9.82 11.33 -8.27
C LEU A 90 10.63 11.88 -7.08
N ARG A 91 11.87 12.34 -7.33
CA ARG A 91 12.72 12.97 -6.33
C ARG A 91 12.09 14.26 -5.82
N ASP A 92 11.58 15.11 -6.73
CA ASP A 92 10.92 16.37 -6.35
C ASP A 92 9.71 16.10 -5.46
N LEU A 93 8.88 15.11 -5.78
CA LEU A 93 7.74 14.74 -4.94
C LEU A 93 8.18 14.30 -3.53
N ILE A 94 9.25 13.52 -3.43
CA ILE A 94 9.81 13.07 -2.14
C ILE A 94 10.36 14.26 -1.34
N GLU A 95 11.09 15.17 -2.00
CA GLU A 95 11.69 16.35 -1.37
C GLU A 95 10.64 17.38 -0.92
N TRP A 96 9.54 17.53 -1.67
CA TRP A 96 8.43 18.41 -1.29
C TRP A 96 7.56 17.83 -0.18
N THR A 97 7.51 16.50 -0.06
CA THR A 97 6.63 15.79 0.88
C THR A 97 7.45 14.87 1.79
N SER A 98 7.39 13.56 1.55
CA SER A 98 8.26 12.53 2.10
C SER A 98 8.14 11.26 1.26
N LYS A 99 9.10 10.33 1.41
CA LYS A 99 9.01 8.99 0.80
C LYS A 99 7.71 8.27 1.15
N ASP A 100 7.30 8.40 2.41
CA ASP A 100 6.14 7.74 2.97
C ASP A 100 4.84 8.28 2.39
N ALA A 101 4.71 9.61 2.28
CA ALA A 101 3.60 10.25 1.62
C ALA A 101 3.51 9.80 0.15
N VAL A 102 4.61 9.92 -0.61
CA VAL A 102 4.64 9.51 -2.02
C VAL A 102 4.18 8.06 -2.20
N ARG A 103 4.70 7.11 -1.41
CA ARG A 103 4.29 5.71 -1.47
C ARG A 103 2.82 5.52 -1.12
N PHE A 104 2.39 6.04 0.02
CA PHE A 104 1.03 5.81 0.51
C PHE A 104 -0.01 6.37 -0.46
N PHE A 105 0.20 7.59 -0.95
CA PHE A 105 -0.74 8.26 -1.86
C PHE A 105 -0.81 7.55 -3.22
N LEU A 106 0.33 7.21 -3.84
CA LEU A 106 0.35 6.48 -5.12
C LEU A 106 -0.24 5.07 -5.01
N LEU A 107 -0.07 4.40 -3.86
CA LEU A 107 -0.66 3.09 -3.61
C LEU A 107 -2.13 3.19 -3.22
N SER A 108 -2.65 4.35 -2.83
CA SER A 108 -4.03 4.52 -2.35
C SER A 108 -5.10 4.56 -3.44
N ARG A 109 -4.75 4.18 -4.66
CA ARG A 109 -5.64 4.19 -5.83
C ARG A 109 -5.47 2.93 -6.66
N LYS A 110 -6.54 2.56 -7.34
CA LYS A 110 -6.48 1.52 -8.36
C LYS A 110 -5.56 1.96 -9.50
N PRO A 111 -4.79 1.04 -10.09
CA PRO A 111 -3.80 1.38 -11.10
C PRO A 111 -4.43 1.99 -12.36
N ASP A 112 -5.65 1.57 -12.72
CA ASP A 112 -6.38 1.99 -13.90
C ASP A 112 -7.22 3.27 -13.74
N THR A 113 -7.11 3.96 -12.59
CA THR A 113 -7.90 5.15 -12.29
C THR A 113 -7.03 6.41 -12.33
N GLU A 114 -7.50 7.42 -13.07
CA GLU A 114 -6.85 8.73 -13.09
C GLU A 114 -6.62 9.26 -11.68
N TYR A 115 -5.40 9.75 -11.43
CA TYR A 115 -5.00 10.17 -10.10
C TYR A 115 -4.36 11.56 -10.11
N VAL A 116 -4.81 12.37 -9.16
CA VAL A 116 -4.26 13.69 -8.84
C VAL A 116 -3.50 13.58 -7.52
N PHE A 117 -2.18 13.70 -7.60
CA PHE A 117 -1.31 13.84 -6.45
C PHE A 117 -1.34 15.30 -5.99
N ASP A 118 -1.99 15.54 -4.85
CA ASP A 118 -2.04 16.84 -4.20
C ASP A 118 -0.87 16.97 -3.20
N VAL A 119 0.08 17.84 -3.53
CA VAL A 119 1.28 18.07 -2.71
C VAL A 119 0.92 18.71 -1.37
N ASP A 120 -0.06 19.61 -1.34
CA ASP A 120 -0.43 20.32 -0.11
C ASP A 120 -1.08 19.36 0.88
N LEU A 121 -1.97 18.49 0.39
CA LEU A 121 -2.57 17.42 1.19
C LEU A 121 -1.52 16.42 1.70
N ALA A 122 -0.51 16.10 0.88
CA ALA A 122 0.56 15.17 1.26
C ALA A 122 1.51 15.72 2.34
N VAL A 123 1.62 17.05 2.49
CA VAL A 123 2.40 17.72 3.55
C VAL A 123 1.58 17.94 4.81
N ALA A 124 0.25 18.02 4.70
CA ALA A 124 -0.63 18.37 5.81
C ALA A 124 -0.45 17.41 7.00
N LYS A 125 -0.34 17.97 8.21
CA LYS A 125 -0.25 17.21 9.48
C LYS A 125 -1.59 17.21 10.19
N ASN A 126 -2.62 16.75 9.49
CA ASN A 126 -3.99 16.71 9.97
C ASN A 126 -4.67 15.40 9.52
N ASN A 127 -5.93 15.21 9.95
CA ASN A 127 -6.68 13.99 9.66
C ASN A 127 -7.06 13.82 8.19
N ASP A 128 -6.99 14.88 7.38
CA ASP A 128 -7.26 14.80 5.94
C ASP A 128 -6.14 14.07 5.20
N ASN A 129 -4.91 14.15 5.71
CA ASN A 129 -3.78 13.40 5.19
C ASN A 129 -3.85 11.93 5.64
N PRO A 130 -4.12 10.98 4.73
CA PRO A 130 -4.33 9.58 5.10
C PRO A 130 -3.07 8.88 5.63
N VAL A 131 -1.86 9.26 5.17
CA VAL A 131 -0.64 8.66 5.72
C VAL A 131 -0.38 9.17 7.14
N TYR A 132 -0.58 10.47 7.38
CA TYR A 132 -0.46 11.07 8.70
C TYR A 132 -1.47 10.44 9.66
N TYR A 133 -2.73 10.28 9.23
CA TYR A 133 -3.80 9.68 10.02
C TYR A 133 -3.44 8.26 10.52
N VAL A 134 -2.95 7.41 9.61
CA VAL A 134 -2.56 6.02 9.94
C VAL A 134 -1.31 5.97 10.81
N GLN A 135 -0.28 6.76 10.47
CA GLN A 135 0.96 6.80 11.26
C GLN A 135 0.71 7.35 12.66
N TYR A 136 -0.19 8.32 12.80
CA TYR A 136 -0.56 8.93 14.06
C TYR A 136 -1.29 7.94 14.98
N ALA A 137 -2.18 7.11 14.43
CA ALA A 137 -2.80 6.01 15.17
C ALA A 137 -1.74 5.09 15.79
N HIS A 138 -0.76 4.64 14.98
CA HIS A 138 0.33 3.79 15.45
C HIS A 138 1.17 4.48 16.55
N ALA A 139 1.62 5.71 16.31
CA ALA A 139 2.41 6.47 17.28
C ALA A 139 1.67 6.72 18.60
N ARG A 140 0.35 6.96 18.55
CA ARG A 140 -0.48 7.12 19.74
C ARG A 140 -0.56 5.82 20.55
N ILE A 141 -0.75 4.68 19.89
CA ILE A 141 -0.74 3.38 20.58
C ILE A 141 0.62 3.13 21.25
N CYS A 142 1.72 3.35 20.52
CA CYS A 142 3.07 3.21 21.09
C CYS A 142 3.25 4.10 22.32
N SER A 143 2.69 5.32 22.31
CA SER A 143 2.74 6.23 23.46
C SER A 143 1.94 5.70 24.65
N VAL A 144 0.76 5.10 24.42
CA VAL A 144 -0.04 4.45 25.49
C VAL A 144 0.71 3.27 26.10
N LEU A 145 1.29 2.41 25.27
CA LEU A 145 2.06 1.25 25.72
C LEU A 145 3.30 1.69 26.52
N ALA A 146 3.99 2.74 26.06
CA ALA A 146 5.12 3.32 26.78
C ALA A 146 4.72 3.91 28.13
N ALA A 147 3.56 4.60 28.20
CA ALA A 147 3.05 5.17 29.44
C ALA A 147 2.60 4.10 30.46
N TRP A 148 2.13 2.94 30.00
CA TRP A 148 1.86 1.79 30.87
C TRP A 148 3.14 1.25 31.52
N GLY A 149 4.27 1.24 30.80
CA GLY A 149 5.58 0.83 31.33
C GLY A 149 5.69 -0.66 31.64
N GLY A 150 4.71 -1.48 31.24
CA GLY A 150 4.71 -2.93 31.44
C GLY A 150 5.35 -3.71 30.29
N ASP A 151 5.33 -5.03 30.43
CA ASP A 151 5.89 -5.97 29.47
C ASP A 151 4.82 -6.41 28.46
N ALA A 152 4.92 -5.90 27.23
CA ALA A 152 3.97 -6.21 26.15
C ALA A 152 3.90 -7.70 25.79
N SER A 153 4.94 -8.50 26.08
CA SER A 153 4.92 -9.94 25.81
C SER A 153 3.86 -10.68 26.64
N ARG A 154 3.50 -10.13 27.81
CA ARG A 154 2.47 -10.69 28.70
C ARG A 154 1.06 -10.48 28.18
N LEU A 155 0.86 -9.55 27.25
CA LEU A 155 -0.46 -9.22 26.71
C LEU A 155 -1.03 -10.34 25.82
N ALA A 156 -0.18 -11.23 25.29
CA ALA A 156 -0.61 -12.32 24.42
C ALA A 156 -1.48 -13.39 25.13
N SER A 157 -1.40 -13.47 26.46
CA SER A 157 -2.12 -14.46 27.27
C SER A 157 -3.17 -13.84 28.20
N VAL A 158 -3.52 -12.56 27.98
CA VAL A 158 -4.49 -11.86 28.82
C VAL A 158 -5.92 -12.32 28.51
N ASP A 159 -6.76 -12.40 29.55
CA ASP A 159 -8.19 -12.62 29.39
C ASP A 159 -8.85 -11.40 28.73
N LEU A 160 -9.47 -11.63 27.57
CA LEU A 160 -10.12 -10.60 26.77
C LEU A 160 -11.62 -10.47 27.09
N ALA A 161 -12.16 -11.25 28.02
CA ALA A 161 -13.57 -11.19 28.42
C ALA A 161 -14.09 -9.76 28.74
N PRO A 162 -13.30 -8.81 29.28
CA PRO A 162 -13.76 -7.44 29.49
C PRO A 162 -14.07 -6.63 28.21
N LEU A 163 -13.61 -7.06 27.03
CA LEU A 163 -13.77 -6.33 25.76
C LEU A 163 -15.16 -6.54 25.14
N GLN A 164 -16.19 -5.98 25.78
CA GLN A 164 -17.59 -6.18 25.37
C GLN A 164 -18.24 -4.97 24.71
N SER A 165 -17.57 -3.81 24.68
CA SER A 165 -18.19 -2.61 24.13
C SER A 165 -18.27 -2.64 22.61
N PRO A 166 -19.27 -1.97 22.00
CA PRO A 166 -19.38 -1.90 20.56
C PRO A 166 -18.09 -1.42 19.85
N PRO A 167 -17.37 -0.37 20.33
CA PRO A 167 -16.11 0.05 19.72
C PRO A 167 -14.98 -0.99 19.85
N ALA A 168 -14.90 -1.70 20.99
CA ALA A 168 -13.91 -2.77 21.17
C ALA A 168 -14.17 -3.94 20.21
N LEU A 169 -15.43 -4.38 20.11
CA LEU A 169 -15.86 -5.43 19.18
C LEU A 169 -15.59 -5.04 17.72
N ALA A 170 -15.88 -3.79 17.33
CA ALA A 170 -15.60 -3.28 15.99
C ALA A 170 -14.10 -3.32 15.66
N LEU A 171 -13.22 -2.91 16.58
CA LEU A 171 -11.78 -2.98 16.40
C LEU A 171 -11.29 -4.44 16.29
N MET A 172 -11.79 -5.35 17.13
CA MET A 172 -11.46 -6.78 17.05
C MET A 172 -11.88 -7.40 15.71
N LEU A 173 -13.09 -7.10 15.24
CA LEU A 173 -13.56 -7.56 13.93
C LEU A 173 -12.72 -7.00 12.79
N GLN A 174 -12.31 -5.73 12.87
CA GLN A 174 -11.44 -5.14 11.85
C GLN A 174 -10.05 -5.78 11.83
N LEU A 175 -9.49 -6.12 13.01
CA LEU A 175 -8.23 -6.85 13.10
C LEU A 175 -8.32 -8.25 12.48
N ALA A 176 -9.43 -8.97 12.74
CA ALA A 176 -9.65 -10.31 12.21
C ALA A 176 -9.68 -10.37 10.66
N LYS A 177 -10.09 -9.30 9.99
CA LYS A 177 -10.12 -9.21 8.51
C LYS A 177 -8.73 -9.12 7.87
N TYR A 178 -7.67 -8.79 8.61
CA TYR A 178 -6.36 -8.49 8.03
C TYR A 178 -5.77 -9.61 7.18
N PRO A 179 -5.73 -10.89 7.61
CA PRO A 179 -5.08 -11.95 6.84
C PRO A 179 -5.78 -12.23 5.51
N GLU A 180 -7.10 -12.24 5.50
CA GLU A 180 -7.90 -12.45 4.29
C GLU A 180 -7.77 -11.27 3.33
N MET A 181 -7.88 -10.04 3.84
CA MET A 181 -7.68 -8.81 3.06
C MET A 181 -6.29 -8.80 2.41
N LEU A 182 -5.22 -9.08 3.17
CA LEU A 182 -3.86 -9.08 2.66
C LEU A 182 -3.65 -10.16 1.57
N SER A 183 -4.25 -11.33 1.78
CA SER A 183 -4.18 -12.44 0.82
C SER A 183 -4.89 -12.08 -0.49
N ALA A 184 -6.09 -11.49 -0.42
CA ALA A 184 -6.82 -11.02 -1.59
C ALA A 184 -6.05 -9.92 -2.32
N ALA A 185 -5.54 -8.91 -1.60
CA ALA A 185 -4.75 -7.83 -2.17
C ALA A 185 -3.50 -8.34 -2.93
N ALA A 186 -2.85 -9.39 -2.41
CA ALA A 186 -1.71 -10.02 -3.07
C ALA A 186 -2.10 -10.82 -4.32
N GLN A 187 -3.24 -11.54 -4.27
CA GLN A 187 -3.75 -12.32 -5.41
C GLN A 187 -4.18 -11.43 -6.56
N ASP A 188 -4.85 -10.32 -6.25
CA ASP A 188 -5.44 -9.41 -7.23
C ASP A 188 -4.51 -8.26 -7.66
N PHE A 189 -3.28 -8.23 -7.13
CA PHE A 189 -2.33 -7.13 -7.31
C PHE A 189 -2.92 -5.76 -6.93
N ALA A 190 -3.65 -5.73 -5.81
CA ALA A 190 -4.44 -4.59 -5.33
C ALA A 190 -3.83 -3.99 -4.05
N PRO A 191 -2.63 -3.37 -4.08
CA PRO A 191 -2.02 -2.80 -2.87
C PRO A 191 -2.83 -1.62 -2.28
N HIS A 192 -3.76 -1.04 -3.05
CA HIS A 192 -4.69 -0.02 -2.55
C HIS A 192 -5.62 -0.55 -1.48
N ASP A 193 -5.98 -1.82 -1.50
CA ASP A 193 -6.83 -2.42 -0.47
C ASP A 193 -6.14 -2.42 0.89
N VAL A 194 -4.81 -2.59 0.92
CA VAL A 194 -4.03 -2.46 2.15
C VAL A 194 -4.11 -1.02 2.69
N THR A 195 -4.03 -0.01 1.82
CA THR A 195 -4.17 1.40 2.26
C THR A 195 -5.57 1.70 2.81
N PHE A 196 -6.62 1.16 2.19
CA PHE A 196 -8.01 1.33 2.63
C PHE A 196 -8.23 0.65 3.97
N TYR A 197 -7.76 -0.59 4.10
CA TYR A 197 -7.81 -1.34 5.34
C TYR A 197 -7.11 -0.60 6.49
N LEU A 198 -5.90 -0.08 6.26
CA LEU A 198 -5.14 0.64 7.29
C LEU A 198 -5.84 1.91 7.75
N ARG A 199 -6.46 2.66 6.83
CA ARG A 199 -7.26 3.84 7.19
C ARG A 199 -8.47 3.47 8.03
N GLU A 200 -9.16 2.39 7.68
CA GLU A 200 -10.31 1.93 8.44
C GLU A 200 -9.92 1.36 9.82
N LEU A 201 -8.80 0.63 9.90
CA LEU A 201 -8.25 0.17 11.17
C LEU A 201 -7.88 1.34 12.08
N ALA A 202 -7.23 2.38 11.53
CA ALA A 202 -6.94 3.61 12.26
C ALA A 202 -8.22 4.29 12.75
N ALA A 203 -9.27 4.35 11.91
CA ALA A 203 -10.56 4.91 12.30
C ALA A 203 -11.23 4.12 13.43
N CYS A 204 -11.29 2.78 13.34
CA CYS A 204 -11.79 1.93 14.42
C CYS A 204 -11.01 2.15 15.73
N TYR A 205 -9.69 2.27 15.64
CA TYR A 205 -8.85 2.58 16.80
C TYR A 205 -9.18 3.95 17.39
N HIS A 206 -9.31 5.00 16.58
CA HIS A 206 -9.64 6.34 17.07
C HIS A 206 -11.01 6.35 17.77
N SER A 207 -12.03 5.72 17.18
CA SER A 207 -13.35 5.59 17.81
C SER A 207 -13.29 4.82 19.14
N TYR A 208 -12.50 3.75 19.21
CA TYR A 208 -12.30 3.00 20.45
C TYR A 208 -11.56 3.83 21.51
N TYR A 209 -10.49 4.52 21.13
CA TYR A 209 -9.69 5.37 22.02
C TYR A 209 -10.51 6.53 22.61
N ASP A 210 -11.38 7.14 21.80
CA ASP A 210 -12.23 8.24 22.23
C ASP A 210 -13.37 7.77 23.17
N ALA A 211 -13.86 6.54 22.97
CA ALA A 211 -14.93 5.96 23.78
C ALA A 211 -14.42 5.34 25.09
N GLU A 212 -13.23 4.75 25.10
CA GLU A 212 -12.71 3.97 26.22
C GLU A 212 -11.31 4.38 26.66
N ARG A 213 -11.21 4.79 27.93
CA ARG A 213 -9.91 4.99 28.57
C ARG A 213 -9.17 3.66 28.70
N ILE A 214 -8.01 3.55 28.06
CA ILE A 214 -7.19 2.32 28.08
C ILE A 214 -6.52 2.12 29.45
N LEU A 215 -5.85 3.16 29.97
CA LEU A 215 -5.15 3.10 31.26
C LEU A 215 -6.12 3.44 32.40
N VAL A 216 -6.65 2.38 33.01
CA VAL A 216 -7.57 2.41 34.16
C VAL A 216 -6.98 1.65 35.35
N ASP A 217 -7.55 1.86 36.54
CA ASP A 217 -7.03 1.26 37.77
C ASP A 217 -7.31 -0.26 37.83
N GLU A 218 -8.44 -0.71 37.28
CA GLU A 218 -8.82 -2.13 37.28
C GLU A 218 -7.91 -2.95 36.35
N GLU A 219 -7.06 -3.79 36.93
CA GLU A 219 -5.96 -4.47 36.22
C GLU A 219 -6.45 -5.34 35.05
N ALA A 220 -7.48 -6.16 35.28
CA ALA A 220 -8.01 -7.06 34.25
C ALA A 220 -8.53 -6.29 33.03
N ILE A 221 -9.25 -5.19 33.25
CA ILE A 221 -9.77 -4.32 32.17
C ILE A 221 -8.61 -3.65 31.46
N LYS A 222 -7.68 -3.04 32.21
CA LYS A 222 -6.50 -2.35 31.66
C LYS A 222 -5.70 -3.28 30.76
N LEU A 223 -5.36 -4.48 31.22
CA LEU A 223 -4.58 -5.45 30.45
C LEU A 223 -5.33 -5.91 29.19
N ALA A 224 -6.64 -6.16 29.27
CA ALA A 224 -7.44 -6.54 28.11
C ALA A 224 -7.45 -5.42 27.04
N ARG A 225 -7.64 -4.17 27.48
CA ARG A 225 -7.61 -3.00 26.59
C ARG A 225 -6.22 -2.78 25.98
N LEU A 226 -5.14 -2.98 26.75
CA LEU A 226 -3.76 -2.90 26.28
C LEU A 226 -3.46 -3.99 25.24
N ALA A 227 -3.95 -5.21 25.44
CA ALA A 227 -3.78 -6.30 24.48
C ALA A 227 -4.45 -5.97 23.13
N LEU A 228 -5.66 -5.41 23.15
CA LEU A 228 -6.36 -4.99 21.94
C LEU A 228 -5.58 -3.92 21.15
N VAL A 229 -5.10 -2.87 21.83
CA VAL A 229 -4.35 -1.82 21.12
C VAL A 229 -2.97 -2.30 20.69
N ALA A 230 -2.30 -3.17 21.45
CA ALA A 230 -1.05 -3.79 21.03
C ALA A 230 -1.21 -4.60 19.74
N ALA A 231 -2.31 -5.36 19.61
CA ALA A 231 -2.64 -6.06 18.37
C ALA A 231 -2.87 -5.08 17.21
N ALA A 232 -3.57 -3.96 17.46
CA ALA A 232 -3.75 -2.91 16.46
C ALA A 232 -2.44 -2.27 16.01
N ALA A 233 -1.52 -1.96 16.93
CA ALA A 233 -0.19 -1.46 16.57
C ALA A 233 0.58 -2.45 15.71
N GLN A 234 0.55 -3.74 16.05
CA GLN A 234 1.23 -4.77 15.26
C GLN A 234 0.69 -4.86 13.83
N VAL A 235 -0.63 -4.82 13.64
CA VAL A 235 -1.25 -4.89 12.31
C VAL A 235 -0.98 -3.60 11.51
N LEU A 236 -1.08 -2.43 12.14
CA LEU A 236 -0.71 -1.15 11.52
C LEU A 236 0.75 -1.17 11.04
N HIS A 237 1.67 -1.63 11.90
CA HIS A 237 3.08 -1.77 11.58
C HIS A 237 3.30 -2.70 10.37
N ASN A 238 2.68 -3.88 10.39
CA ASN A 238 2.81 -4.88 9.33
C ASN A 238 2.29 -4.34 7.99
N GLY A 239 1.10 -3.73 7.97
CA GLY A 239 0.55 -3.19 6.73
C GLY A 239 1.35 -2.02 6.18
N LEU A 240 1.83 -1.10 7.04
CA LEU A 240 2.71 0.00 6.62
C LEU A 240 4.04 -0.55 6.05
N ALA A 241 4.63 -1.57 6.68
CA ALA A 241 5.84 -2.22 6.21
C ALA A 241 5.68 -2.86 4.82
N VAL A 242 4.55 -3.53 4.56
CA VAL A 242 4.22 -4.09 3.23
C VAL A 242 4.19 -2.99 2.15
N LEU A 243 3.67 -1.81 2.48
CA LEU A 243 3.64 -0.66 1.57
C LEU A 243 5.01 0.04 1.42
N GLY A 244 5.98 -0.31 2.27
CA GLY A 244 7.27 0.38 2.37
C GLY A 244 7.17 1.78 3.00
N VAL A 245 6.14 2.00 3.83
CA VAL A 245 5.87 3.23 4.59
C VAL A 245 6.31 3.01 6.03
N SER A 246 6.88 4.02 6.70
CA SER A 246 7.30 3.86 8.10
C SER A 246 6.10 3.84 9.06
N ALA A 247 6.26 3.13 10.17
CA ALA A 247 5.34 3.09 11.30
C ALA A 247 6.02 3.76 12.51
N PRO A 248 5.95 5.10 12.63
CA PRO A 248 6.68 5.82 13.67
C PRO A 248 6.14 5.48 15.07
N ALA A 249 7.03 5.31 16.03
CA ALA A 249 6.65 5.12 17.44
C ALA A 249 6.25 6.44 18.11
N LYS A 250 6.61 7.59 17.52
CA LYS A 250 6.33 8.95 17.98
C LYS A 250 6.17 9.87 16.77
N MET A 251 5.22 10.81 16.80
CA MET A 251 4.96 11.82 15.76
C MET A 251 4.76 13.20 16.36
#